data_AF-A0AAF0ZAQ1-F1
#
_entry.id   AF-A0AAF0ZAQ1-F1
#
_cell.length_a   1.000
_cell.length_b   1.000
_cell.length_c   1.000
_cell.angle_alpha   90.00
_cell.angle_beta   90.00
_cell.angle_gamma   90.00
#
_symmetry.space_group_name_H-M   'P 1'
#
loop_
_entity.id
_entity.type
_entity.pdbx_description
1 polymer ?
#
loop_
_entity_poly.entity_id
_entity_poly.type
_entity_poly.pdbx_seq_one_letter_code
_entity_poly.pdbx_strand_id
1 'polypeptide(L)' 'MNIMKMLENMTKYLTEGFARIFSPPEESPPEIGVQPFECAPYREKPSA' A
#
# COMPACT_ATOMS: atom_id res chain seq x y z
N MET A 1 -34.53 6.87 -3.49
CA MET A 1 -33.19 7.45 -3.70
C MET A 1 -33.32 8.96 -3.58
N ASN A 2 -32.59 9.56 -2.64
CA ASN A 2 -32.64 11.00 -2.42
C ASN A 2 -31.40 11.62 -3.07
N ILE A 3 -31.59 12.51 -4.05
CA ILE A 3 -30.51 13.13 -4.82
C ILE A 3 -29.50 13.84 -3.88
N MET A 4 -29.99 14.39 -2.77
CA MET A 4 -29.16 15.02 -1.74
C MET A 4 -28.16 14.03 -1.11
N LYS A 5 -28.61 12.80 -0.81
CA LYS A 5 -27.73 11.76 -0.26
C LYS A 5 -26.69 11.28 -1.28
N MET A 6 -27.06 11.24 -2.57
CA MET A 6 -26.11 10.89 -3.63
C MET A 6 -25.01 11.95 -3.76
N LEU A 7 -25.36 13.23 -3.71
CA LEU A 7 -24.41 14.33 -3.79
C LEU A 7 -23.46 14.34 -2.58
N GLU A 8 -23.98 14.14 -1.38
CA GLU A 8 -23.20 14.01 -0.14
C GLU A 8 -22.18 12.85 -0.21
N ASN A 9 -22.62 11.69 -0.70
CA ASN A 9 -21.73 10.54 -0.85
C ASN A 9 -20.63 10.81 -1.89
N MET A 10 -20.97 11.52 -2.98
CA MET A 10 -20.00 11.88 -4.02
C MET A 10 -18.96 12.86 -3.49
N THR A 11 -19.38 13.92 -2.80
CA THR A 11 -18.45 14.89 -2.22
C THR A 11 -17.56 14.22 -1.17
N LYS A 12 -18.13 13.38 -0.31
CA LYS A 12 -17.37 12.60 0.68
C LYS A 12 -16.28 11.75 0.02
N TYR A 13 -16.65 10.96 -0.99
CA TYR A 13 -15.70 10.12 -1.73
C TYR A 13 -14.55 10.92 -2.34
N LEU A 14 -14.86 12.07 -2.98
CA LEU A 14 -13.84 12.94 -3.57
C LEU A 14 -12.93 13.54 -2.50
N THR A 15 -13.48 13.98 -1.35
CA THR A 15 -12.69 14.55 -0.26
C THR A 15 -11.78 13.52 0.40
N GLU A 16 -12.25 12.29 0.62
CA GLU A 16 -11.44 11.19 1.16
C GLU A 16 -10.31 10.80 0.20
N GLY A 17 -10.62 10.70 -1.09
CA GLY A 17 -9.62 10.42 -2.12
C GLY A 17 -8.54 11.50 -2.21
N PHE A 18 -8.96 12.77 -2.19
CA PHE A 18 -8.03 13.91 -2.19
C PHE A 18 -7.15 13.90 -0.94
N ALA A 19 -7.74 13.71 0.25
CA ALA A 19 -6.98 13.59 1.48
C ALA A 19 -5.98 12.43 1.41
N ARG A 20 -6.36 11.26 0.90
CA ARG A 20 -5.45 10.10 0.80
C ARG A 20 -4.27 10.32 -0.16
N ILE A 21 -4.49 10.99 -1.29
CA ILE A 21 -3.44 11.22 -2.31
C ILE A 21 -2.44 12.27 -1.83
N PHE A 22 -2.92 13.33 -1.18
CA PHE A 22 -2.12 14.50 -0.85
C PHE A 22 -1.70 14.58 0.63
N SER A 23 -2.18 13.66 1.49
CA SER A 23 -1.66 13.55 2.85
C SER A 23 -0.34 12.76 2.87
N PRO A 24 0.50 13.00 3.88
CA PRO A 24 1.62 12.10 4.17
C PRO A 24 1.13 10.66 4.31
N PRO A 25 1.93 9.66 3.89
CA PRO A 25 1.61 8.26 4.15
C PRO A 25 1.37 8.04 5.65
N GLU A 26 0.27 7.39 6.02
CA GLU A 26 -0.02 7.06 7.43
C GLU A 26 1.06 6.13 8.02
N GLU A 27 1.65 5.28 7.17
CA GLU A 27 2.77 4.42 7.53
C GLU A 27 4.02 4.87 6.77
N SER A 28 5.04 5.27 7.51
CA SER A 28 6.39 5.33 6.96
C SER A 28 6.80 3.91 6.59
N PRO A 29 7.17 3.61 5.33
CA PRO A 29 7.84 2.35 5.05
C PRO A 29 9.05 2.26 5.98
N PRO A 30 9.38 1.08 6.53
CA PRO A 30 10.56 0.94 7.36
C PRO A 30 11.75 1.55 6.62
N GLU A 31 12.56 2.35 7.32
CA GLU A 31 13.68 3.11 6.73
C GLU A 31 14.65 2.23 5.94
N ILE A 32 14.60 0.92 6.17
CA ILE A 32 15.38 -0.09 5.47
C ILE A 32 14.43 -1.20 5.02
N GLY A 33 14.35 -1.42 3.71
CA GLY A 33 13.71 -2.61 3.16
C GLY A 33 14.49 -3.85 3.61
N VAL A 34 13.87 -4.72 4.40
CA VAL A 34 14.49 -6.00 4.77
C VAL A 34 14.38 -6.93 3.56
N GLN A 35 15.50 -7.38 3.01
CA GLN A 35 15.51 -8.37 1.94
C GLN A 35 14.87 -9.66 2.47
N PRO A 36 13.72 -10.13 1.93
CA PRO A 36 13.02 -11.28 2.48
C PRO A 36 13.67 -12.62 2.11
N PHE A 37 14.66 -12.60 1.22
CA PHE A 37 15.42 -13.77 0.80
C PHE A 37 16.85 -13.62 1.28
N GLU A 38 17.27 -14.49 2.20
CA GLU A 38 18.69 -14.69 2.45
C GLU A 38 19.32 -15.19 1.14
N CYS A 39 20.37 -14.52 0.65
CA CYS A 39 21.22 -15.03 -0.43
C CYS A 39 22.03 -16.26 0.04
N ALA A 40 21.38 -17.25 0.64
CA ALA A 40 22.00 -18.49 1.01
C ALA A 40 22.43 -19.21 -0.28
N PRO A 41 23.71 -19.60 -0.41
CA PRO A 41 24.15 -20.36 -1.56
C PRO A 41 23.33 -21.65 -1.69
N TYR A 42 22.93 -21.99 -2.91
CA TYR A 42 22.27 -23.26 -3.18
C TYR A 42 23.15 -24.40 -2.64
N ARG A 43 22.55 -25.35 -1.91
CA ARG A 43 23.27 -26.54 -1.44
C ARG A 43 23.90 -27.22 -2.65
N GLU A 44 25.21 -27.41 -2.62
CA GLU A 44 25.91 -28.20 -3.63
C GLU A 44 25.28 -29.59 -3.65
N LYS A 45 24.70 -29.97 -4.80
CA LYS A 45 24.29 -31.35 -5.03
C LYS A 45 25.58 -32.15 -5.18
N PRO A 46 25.75 -33.29 -4.48
CA PRO A 46 26.88 -34.16 -4.75
C PRO A 46 26.83 -34.57 -6.22
N SER A 47 27.94 -34.35 -6.93
CA SER A 47 28.12 -34.80 -8.31
C SER A 47 27.90 -36.31 -8.37
N ALA A 48 26.96 -36.73 -9.21
CA ALA A 48 26.69 -38.14 -9.51
C ALA A 48 27.88 -38.83 -10.19
#